data_AF-A0A7D6ZRE3-F1
#
_entry.id   AF-A0A7D6ZRE3-F1
#
_cell.length_a   1.000
_cell.length_b   1.000
_cell.length_c   1.000
_cell.angle_alpha   90.00
_cell.angle_beta   90.00
_cell.angle_gamma   90.00
#
_symmetry.space_group_name_H-M   'P 1'
#
loop_
_entity.id
_entity.type
_entity.pdbx_description
1 polymer ?
#
loop_
_entity_poly.entity_id
_entity_poly.type
_entity_poly.pdbx_seq_one_letter_code
_entity_poly.pdbx_strand_id
1 'polypeptide(L)'
;MQGIFEELRSNPLAALIGLCEIGFWVMLGAGLAARYLLKLRRTSNVLLISTPLLDVVLLIATVVDLARGSTASSVHGIGAAYLGFSVAFGHSLIRWADQRVAYRFAGGPPPVKPPAHDDPKRIGYEWREWGKCLLAWAIACGAMLLLVLIAGSPDRTEALWAWMGRLSTVLLIWLVAGPLWTTFSTTSKAGVR
;
A
#
# COMPACT_ATOMS: atom_id res chain seq x y z
N MET A 1 -9.78 16.75 -24.63
CA MET A 1 -9.00 17.57 -23.66
C MET A 1 -9.78 18.77 -23.13
N GLN A 2 -10.63 19.46 -23.91
CA GLN A 2 -11.36 20.65 -23.45
C GLN A 2 -12.42 20.37 -22.37
N GLY A 3 -13.17 19.26 -22.46
CA GLY A 3 -14.16 18.89 -21.43
C GLY A 3 -13.56 18.59 -20.04
N ILE A 4 -12.38 17.99 -19.98
CA ILE A 4 -11.67 17.69 -18.71
C ILE A 4 -11.31 18.99 -17.97
N PHE A 5 -10.89 20.03 -18.69
CA PHE A 5 -10.53 21.32 -18.09
C PHE A 5 -11.75 22.12 -17.59
N GLU A 6 -12.91 22.01 -18.26
CA GLU A 6 -14.15 22.59 -17.73
C GLU A 6 -14.68 21.83 -16.51
N GLU A 7 -14.58 20.50 -16.51
CA GLU A 7 -15.01 19.65 -15.41
C GLU A 7 -14.13 19.80 -14.16
N LEU A 8 -12.82 20.04 -14.35
CA LEU A 8 -11.90 20.47 -13.29
C LEU A 8 -12.27 21.85 -12.70
N ARG A 9 -12.84 22.75 -13.51
CA ARG A 9 -13.23 24.10 -13.06
C ARG A 9 -14.58 24.12 -12.37
N SER A 10 -15.49 23.21 -12.74
CA SER A 10 -16.84 23.10 -12.19
C SER A 10 -16.94 22.20 -10.96
N ASN A 11 -16.07 21.17 -10.85
CA ASN A 11 -16.02 20.26 -9.71
C ASN A 11 -14.72 20.44 -8.89
N PRO A 12 -14.77 21.11 -7.72
CA PRO A 12 -13.58 21.36 -6.90
C PRO A 12 -12.86 20.07 -6.43
N LEU A 13 -13.58 18.95 -6.41
CA LEU A 13 -13.02 17.63 -6.10
C LEU A 13 -12.16 17.05 -7.22
N ALA A 14 -12.60 17.17 -8.48
CA ALA A 14 -11.80 16.72 -9.61
C ALA A 14 -10.47 17.48 -9.67
N ALA A 15 -10.52 18.80 -9.39
CA ALA A 15 -9.32 19.63 -9.30
C ALA A 15 -8.38 19.20 -8.18
N LEU A 16 -8.93 18.88 -7.01
CA LEU A 16 -8.14 18.42 -5.87
C LEU A 16 -7.51 17.06 -6.13
N ILE A 17 -8.24 16.11 -6.71
CA ILE A 17 -7.72 14.79 -7.12
C ILE A 17 -6.58 14.98 -8.12
N GLY A 18 -6.80 15.80 -9.16
CA GLY A 18 -5.77 16.08 -10.16
C GLY A 18 -4.51 16.72 -9.57
N LEU A 19 -4.68 17.67 -8.64
CA LEU A 19 -3.55 18.32 -7.95
C LEU A 19 -2.80 17.36 -7.04
N CYS A 20 -3.52 16.51 -6.30
CA CYS A 20 -2.94 15.46 -5.47
C CYS A 20 -2.17 14.43 -6.31
N GLU A 21 -2.71 14.04 -7.46
CA GLU A 21 -2.05 13.12 -8.40
C GLU A 21 -0.75 13.73 -8.93
N ILE A 22 -0.79 14.97 -9.39
CA ILE A 22 0.42 15.69 -9.85
C ILE A 22 1.43 15.83 -8.69
N GLY A 23 0.96 16.21 -7.50
CA GLY A 23 1.79 16.34 -6.31
C GLY A 23 2.47 15.02 -5.93
N PHE A 24 1.74 13.90 -6.02
CA PHE A 24 2.25 12.56 -5.77
C PHE A 24 3.42 12.24 -6.71
N TRP A 25 3.24 12.40 -8.02
CA TRP A 25 4.27 12.12 -9.01
C TRP A 25 5.49 13.03 -8.86
N VAL A 26 5.26 14.31 -8.53
CA VAL A 26 6.34 15.28 -8.27
C VAL A 26 7.12 14.90 -7.02
N MET A 27 6.46 14.59 -5.90
CA MET A 27 7.13 14.17 -4.66
C MET A 27 7.89 12.86 -4.83
N LEU A 28 7.27 11.88 -5.50
CA LEU A 28 7.89 10.58 -5.76
C LEU A 28 9.13 10.74 -6.64
N GLY A 29 8.99 11.48 -7.75
CA GLY A 29 10.09 11.76 -8.67
C GLY A 29 11.22 12.54 -8.01
N ALA A 30 10.90 13.61 -7.28
CA ALA A 30 11.88 14.40 -6.53
C ALA A 30 12.56 13.58 -5.43
N GLY A 31 11.80 12.75 -4.71
CA GLY A 31 12.31 11.87 -3.66
C GLY A 31 13.29 10.83 -4.21
N LEU A 32 12.98 10.23 -5.36
CA LEU A 32 13.86 9.29 -6.07
C LEU A 32 15.10 10.00 -6.64
N ALA A 33 14.93 11.16 -7.26
CA ALA A 33 16.02 11.97 -7.80
C ALA A 33 17.00 12.42 -6.70
N ALA A 34 16.47 12.92 -5.57
CA ALA A 34 17.28 13.27 -4.41
C ALA A 34 18.05 12.06 -3.86
N ARG A 35 17.43 10.88 -3.85
CA ARG A 35 18.06 9.65 -3.37
C ARG A 35 19.19 9.16 -4.25
N TYR A 36 18.97 9.14 -5.56
CA TYR A 36 19.82 8.41 -6.49
C TYR A 36 20.75 9.31 -7.30
N LEU A 37 20.31 10.51 -7.68
CA LEU A 37 21.16 11.47 -8.39
C LEU A 37 22.00 12.30 -7.42
N LEU A 38 21.38 12.82 -6.36
CA LEU A 38 22.05 13.72 -5.41
C LEU A 38 22.62 13.00 -4.18
N LYS A 39 22.34 11.71 -4.00
CA LYS A 39 22.73 10.89 -2.84
C LYS A 39 22.25 11.47 -1.48
N LEU A 40 21.24 12.34 -1.50
CA LEU A 40 20.66 13.02 -0.33
C LEU A 40 19.56 12.16 0.32
N ARG A 41 20.00 11.17 1.11
CA ARG A 41 19.10 10.20 1.77
C ARG A 41 18.06 10.84 2.70
N ARG A 42 18.42 11.90 3.43
CA ARG A 42 17.50 12.58 4.36
C ARG A 42 16.39 13.30 3.60
N THR A 43 16.74 14.08 2.58
CA THR A 43 15.78 14.80 1.73
C THR A 43 14.85 13.84 0.99
N SER A 44 15.39 12.73 0.47
CA SER A 44 14.60 11.66 -0.13
C SER A 44 13.59 11.07 0.85
N ASN A 45 14.00 10.74 2.07
CA ASN A 45 13.08 10.16 3.05
C ASN A 45 11.96 11.13 3.42
N VAL A 46 12.24 12.43 3.57
CA VAL A 46 11.21 13.45 3.82
C VAL A 46 10.22 13.52 2.66
N LEU A 47 10.72 13.58 1.42
CA LEU A 47 9.89 13.62 0.21
C LEU A 47 9.04 12.35 0.05
N LEU A 48 9.60 11.17 0.30
CA LEU A 48 8.87 9.90 0.20
C LEU A 48 7.88 9.68 1.34
N ILE A 49 8.10 10.26 2.53
CA ILE A 49 7.13 10.25 3.63
C ILE A 49 6.00 11.25 3.38
N SER A 50 6.25 12.34 2.65
CA SER A 50 5.17 13.24 2.25
C SER A 50 4.18 12.60 1.26
N THR A 51 4.57 11.52 0.58
CA THR A 51 3.70 10.76 -0.34
C THR A 51 2.47 10.16 0.35
N PRO A 52 2.57 9.34 1.42
CA PRO A 52 1.40 8.88 2.16
C PRO A 52 0.62 10.02 2.83
N LEU A 53 1.25 11.18 3.07
CA LEU A 53 0.55 12.36 3.58
C LEU A 53 -0.41 12.96 2.53
N LEU A 54 -0.02 12.92 1.25
CA LEU A 54 -0.93 13.24 0.13
C LEU A 54 -2.08 12.23 0.03
N ASP A 55 -1.82 10.94 0.27
CA ASP A 55 -2.88 9.92 0.30
C ASP A 55 -3.89 10.19 1.44
N VAL A 56 -3.42 10.66 2.60
CA VAL A 56 -4.32 11.07 3.70
C VAL A 56 -5.17 12.29 3.30
N VAL A 57 -4.58 13.28 2.62
CA VAL A 57 -5.34 14.44 2.12
C VAL A 57 -6.40 13.99 1.11
N LEU A 58 -6.05 13.08 0.20
CA LEU A 58 -6.98 12.50 -0.76
C LEU A 58 -8.10 11.70 -0.08
N LEU A 59 -7.78 10.97 0.99
CA LEU A 59 -8.76 10.27 1.80
C LEU A 59 -9.72 11.25 2.49
N ILE A 60 -9.21 12.35 3.04
CA ILE A 60 -10.06 13.40 3.64
C ILE A 60 -10.96 14.04 2.58
N ALA A 61 -10.44 14.32 1.39
CA ALA A 61 -11.24 14.85 0.28
C ALA A 61 -12.37 13.89 -0.10
N THR A 62 -12.06 12.60 -0.18
CA THR A 62 -13.03 11.52 -0.42
C THR A 62 -14.12 11.49 0.66
N VAL A 63 -13.71 11.60 1.93
CA VAL A 63 -14.63 11.65 3.08
C VAL A 63 -15.60 12.83 2.95
N VAL A 64 -15.09 14.01 2.61
CA VAL A 64 -15.90 15.22 2.44
C VAL A 64 -16.86 15.07 1.26
N ASP A 65 -16.45 14.44 0.16
CA ASP A 65 -17.32 14.15 -0.98
C ASP A 65 -18.47 13.21 -0.62
N LEU A 66 -18.14 12.12 0.08
CA LEU A 66 -19.13 11.14 0.51
C LEU A 66 -20.13 11.75 1.50
N ALA A 67 -19.66 12.62 2.40
CA ALA A 67 -20.53 13.37 3.31
C ALA A 67 -21.48 14.33 2.57
N ARG A 68 -21.12 14.79 1.37
CA ARG A 68 -21.98 15.63 0.51
C ARG A 68 -23.00 14.85 -0.33
N GLY A 69 -23.00 13.52 -0.27
CA GLY A 69 -23.98 12.67 -0.94
C GLY A 69 -23.46 11.82 -2.10
N SER A 70 -22.15 11.86 -2.40
CA SER A 70 -21.52 11.09 -3.49
C SER A 70 -21.52 9.57 -3.24
N THR A 71 -21.59 8.75 -4.29
CA THR A 71 -21.58 7.28 -4.18
C THR A 71 -20.16 6.72 -4.10
N ALA A 72 -19.89 5.79 -3.18
CA ALA A 72 -18.57 5.17 -3.10
C ALA A 72 -18.37 4.18 -4.26
N SER A 73 -17.52 4.55 -5.20
CA SER A 73 -17.11 3.70 -6.33
C SER A 73 -15.98 2.73 -5.97
N SER A 74 -15.74 1.76 -6.86
CA SER A 74 -14.60 0.82 -6.79
C SER A 74 -13.23 1.50 -6.70
N VAL A 75 -13.08 2.72 -7.20
CA VAL A 75 -11.83 3.48 -7.15
C VAL A 75 -11.43 3.78 -5.71
N HIS A 76 -12.39 4.08 -4.84
CA HIS A 76 -12.14 4.33 -3.42
C HIS A 76 -11.62 3.08 -2.71
N GLY A 77 -12.13 1.90 -3.06
CA GLY A 77 -11.63 0.63 -2.52
C GLY A 77 -10.20 0.31 -2.97
N ILE A 78 -9.85 0.60 -4.23
CA ILE A 78 -8.47 0.48 -4.73
C ILE A 78 -7.56 1.46 -4.00
N GLY A 79 -7.98 2.72 -3.83
CA GLY A 79 -7.21 3.74 -3.11
C GLY A 79 -6.94 3.34 -1.65
N ALA A 80 -7.95 2.85 -0.95
CA ALA A 80 -7.79 2.36 0.42
C ALA A 80 -6.84 1.13 0.51
N ALA A 81 -6.94 0.20 -0.44
CA ALA A 81 -6.01 -0.92 -0.54
C ALA A 81 -4.57 -0.47 -0.80
N TYR A 82 -4.39 0.52 -1.69
CA TYR A 82 -3.09 1.11 -1.98
C TYR A 82 -2.49 1.80 -0.76
N LEU A 83 -3.28 2.59 -0.03
CA LEU A 83 -2.86 3.23 1.22
C LEU A 83 -2.38 2.18 2.24
N GLY A 84 -3.18 1.13 2.46
CA GLY A 84 -2.81 0.04 3.37
C GLY A 84 -1.50 -0.64 2.98
N PHE A 85 -1.33 -0.94 1.69
CA PHE A 85 -0.10 -1.51 1.16
C PHE A 85 1.10 -0.60 1.35
N SER A 86 0.98 0.68 1.00
CA SER A 86 2.03 1.69 1.12
C SER A 86 2.49 1.86 2.57
N VAL A 87 1.57 1.87 3.54
CA VAL A 87 1.93 2.00 4.96
C VAL A 87 2.61 0.73 5.49
N ALA A 88 2.08 -0.46 5.18
CA ALA A 88 2.61 -1.71 5.71
C ALA A 88 3.93 -2.16 5.05
N PHE A 89 4.07 -1.98 3.74
CA PHE A 89 5.21 -2.45 2.96
C PHE A 89 6.20 -1.35 2.60
N GLY A 90 5.83 -0.07 2.71
CA GLY A 90 6.65 1.06 2.23
C GLY A 90 8.07 1.06 2.76
N HIS A 91 8.26 0.91 4.07
CA HIS A 91 9.61 0.87 4.65
C HIS A 91 10.45 -0.32 4.14
N SER A 92 9.81 -1.48 3.96
CA SER A 92 10.47 -2.69 3.46
C SER A 92 10.87 -2.52 1.99
N LEU A 93 10.01 -1.93 1.16
CA LEU A 93 10.25 -1.65 -0.25
C LEU A 93 11.38 -0.63 -0.44
N ILE A 94 11.39 0.44 0.35
CA ILE A 94 12.46 1.45 0.32
C ILE A 94 13.80 0.81 0.66
N ARG A 95 13.86 0.01 1.73
CA ARG A 95 15.10 -0.68 2.14
C ARG A 95 15.55 -1.70 1.10
N TRP A 96 14.61 -2.42 0.48
CA TRP A 96 14.91 -3.36 -0.59
C TRP A 96 15.50 -2.66 -1.82
N ALA A 97 14.88 -1.55 -2.24
CA ALA A 97 15.35 -0.74 -3.36
C ALA A 97 16.75 -0.18 -3.08
N ASP A 98 16.98 0.33 -1.86
CA ASP A 98 18.30 0.79 -1.41
C ASP A 98 19.38 -0.27 -1.52
N GLN A 99 19.11 -1.48 -1.03
CA GLN A 99 20.08 -2.57 -1.11
C GLN A 99 20.39 -2.92 -2.57
N ARG A 100 19.38 -2.96 -3.43
CA ARG A 100 19.55 -3.30 -4.85
C ARG A 100 20.36 -2.26 -5.61
N VAL A 101 20.09 -0.98 -5.35
CA VAL A 101 20.84 0.13 -5.96
C VAL A 101 22.26 0.17 -5.42
N ALA A 102 22.45 0.01 -4.11
CA ALA A 102 23.78 -0.03 -3.51
C ALA A 102 24.63 -1.15 -4.11
N TYR A 103 24.06 -2.35 -4.27
CA TYR A 103 24.74 -3.48 -4.91
C TYR A 103 25.07 -3.20 -6.39
N ARG A 104 24.12 -2.65 -7.17
CA ARG A 104 24.29 -2.48 -8.63
C ARG A 104 25.19 -1.31 -9.02
N PHE A 105 25.16 -0.21 -8.26
CA PHE A 105 25.76 1.07 -8.63
C PHE A 105 26.81 1.60 -7.65
N ALA A 106 26.89 1.07 -6.42
CA ALA A 106 27.80 1.58 -5.39
C ALA A 106 28.71 0.50 -4.78
N GLY A 107 28.80 -0.68 -5.39
CA GLY A 107 29.64 -1.79 -4.89
C GLY A 107 29.23 -2.29 -3.49
N GLY A 108 27.98 -2.06 -3.10
CA GLY A 108 27.43 -2.51 -1.83
C GLY A 108 27.36 -4.04 -1.73
N PRO A 109 27.13 -4.60 -0.53
CA PRO A 109 27.01 -6.04 -0.34
C PRO A 109 25.83 -6.63 -1.12
N PRO A 110 25.85 -7.94 -1.45
CA PRO A 110 24.77 -8.58 -2.18
C PRO A 110 23.43 -8.45 -1.45
N PRO A 111 22.30 -8.33 -2.18
CA PRO A 111 20.97 -8.19 -1.58
C PRO A 111 20.66 -9.38 -0.68
N VAL A 112 20.11 -9.11 0.51
CA VAL A 112 19.74 -10.15 1.47
C VAL A 112 18.64 -11.01 0.85
N LYS A 113 18.92 -12.30 0.63
CA LYS A 113 17.94 -13.25 0.09
C LYS A 113 16.99 -13.69 1.21
N PRO A 114 15.70 -13.96 0.90
CA PRO A 114 14.81 -14.63 1.84
C PRO A 114 15.42 -15.95 2.32
N PRO A 115 15.14 -16.39 3.56
CA PRO A 115 15.60 -17.69 4.06
C PRO A 115 15.19 -18.81 3.11
N ALA A 116 16.04 -19.83 2.97
CA ALA A 116 15.71 -21.00 2.15
C ALA A 116 14.49 -21.74 2.73
N HIS A 117 13.80 -22.54 1.90
CA HIS A 117 12.56 -23.20 2.32
C HIS A 117 12.78 -24.28 3.41
N ASP A 118 14.01 -24.77 3.52
CA ASP A 118 14.50 -25.74 4.50
C ASP A 118 15.13 -25.10 5.75
N ASP A 119 15.27 -23.77 5.78
CA ASP A 119 15.79 -23.05 6.95
C ASP A 119 14.69 -22.90 8.02
N PRO A 120 14.92 -23.33 9.29
CA PRO A 120 13.98 -23.11 10.39
C PRO A 120 13.58 -21.64 10.59
N LYS A 121 14.43 -20.69 10.17
CA LYS A 121 14.14 -19.24 10.21
C LYS A 121 13.05 -18.82 9.22
N ARG A 122 12.70 -19.67 8.24
CA ARG A 122 11.68 -19.38 7.23
C ARG A 122 10.30 -19.20 7.83
N ILE A 123 9.95 -19.98 8.86
CA ILE A 123 8.67 -19.87 9.55
C ILE A 123 8.49 -18.45 10.11
N GLY A 124 9.46 -17.95 10.87
CA GLY A 124 9.40 -16.59 11.42
C GLY A 124 9.38 -15.49 10.36
N TYR A 125 10.04 -15.71 9.22
CA TYR A 125 9.99 -14.79 8.08
C TYR A 125 8.59 -14.72 7.45
N GLU A 126 7.97 -15.86 7.14
CA GLU A 126 6.63 -15.92 6.53
C GLU A 126 5.56 -15.32 7.47
N TRP A 127 5.61 -15.63 8.77
CA TRP A 127 4.70 -15.04 9.75
C TRP A 127 4.88 -13.52 9.84
N ARG A 128 6.11 -13.01 9.71
CA ARG A 128 6.38 -11.57 9.72
C ARG A 128 5.87 -10.88 8.46
N GLU A 129 6.07 -11.48 7.28
CA GLU A 129 5.55 -10.92 6.02
C GLU A 129 4.01 -10.99 5.97
N TRP A 130 3.42 -12.08 6.45
CA TRP A 130 1.97 -12.18 6.61
C TRP A 130 1.43 -11.16 7.61
N GLY A 131 2.14 -10.92 8.73
CA GLY A 131 1.79 -9.88 9.69
C GLY A 131 1.75 -8.47 9.07
N LYS A 132 2.65 -8.16 8.12
CA LYS A 132 2.57 -6.91 7.33
C LYS A 132 1.35 -6.91 6.41
N CYS A 133 1.04 -8.04 5.77
CA CYS A 133 -0.17 -8.16 4.96
C CYS A 133 -1.45 -7.94 5.79
N LEU A 134 -1.51 -8.51 6.99
CA LEU A 134 -2.60 -8.31 7.95
C LEU A 134 -2.71 -6.83 8.35
N LEU A 135 -1.59 -6.16 8.61
CA LEU A 135 -1.59 -4.72 8.89
C LEU A 135 -2.10 -3.90 7.70
N ALA A 136 -1.66 -4.22 6.48
CA ALA A 136 -2.13 -3.57 5.26
C ALA A 136 -3.65 -3.73 5.09
N TRP A 137 -4.14 -4.96 5.30
CA TRP A 137 -5.56 -5.29 5.28
C TRP A 137 -6.33 -4.52 6.34
N ALA A 138 -5.83 -4.44 7.58
CA ALA A 138 -6.49 -3.73 8.67
C ALA A 138 -6.62 -2.22 8.38
N ILE A 139 -5.57 -1.60 7.83
CA ILE A 139 -5.60 -0.18 7.44
C ILE A 139 -6.59 0.04 6.30
N ALA A 140 -6.54 -0.80 5.25
CA ALA A 140 -7.43 -0.68 4.10
C ALA A 140 -8.90 -0.86 4.50
N CYS A 141 -9.22 -1.92 5.25
CA CYS A 141 -10.56 -2.18 5.77
C CYS A 141 -11.01 -1.08 6.75
N GLY A 142 -10.13 -0.58 7.62
CA GLY A 142 -10.44 0.53 8.51
C GLY A 142 -10.79 1.82 7.75
N ALA A 143 -10.02 2.16 6.73
CA ALA A 143 -10.31 3.31 5.85
C ALA A 143 -11.64 3.12 5.10
N MET A 144 -11.90 1.94 4.55
CA MET A 144 -13.16 1.66 3.86
C MET A 144 -14.35 1.65 4.83
N LEU A 145 -14.21 1.13 6.05
CA LEU A 145 -15.26 1.17 7.08
C LEU A 145 -15.58 2.60 7.48
N LEU A 146 -14.56 3.46 7.62
CA LEU A 146 -14.76 4.89 7.86
C LEU A 146 -15.59 5.53 6.73
N LEU A 147 -15.29 5.21 5.47
CA LEU A 147 -16.08 5.67 4.33
C LEU A 147 -17.53 5.14 4.37
N VAL A 148 -17.71 3.85 4.73
CA VAL A 148 -19.05 3.26 4.88
C VAL A 148 -19.88 4.00 5.93
N LEU A 149 -19.29 4.28 7.10
CA LEU A 149 -19.94 5.01 8.19
C LEU A 149 -20.36 6.41 7.75
N ILE A 150 -19.53 7.10 6.97
CA ILE A 150 -19.78 8.47 6.52
C ILE A 150 -20.80 8.53 5.38
N ALA A 151 -20.83 7.52 4.49
CA ALA A 151 -21.83 7.43 3.45
C ALA A 151 -23.25 7.18 4.00
N GLY A 152 -23.36 6.54 5.17
CA GLY A 152 -24.62 6.36 5.90
C GLY A 152 -25.72 5.56 5.18
N SER A 153 -25.40 4.88 4.07
CA SER A 153 -26.37 4.17 3.24
C SER A 153 -25.75 2.91 2.60
N PRO A 154 -26.38 1.72 2.73
CA PRO A 154 -25.86 0.48 2.14
C PRO A 154 -25.69 0.55 0.62
N ASP A 155 -26.68 1.13 -0.07
CA ASP A 155 -26.71 1.22 -1.54
C ASP A 155 -25.53 2.05 -2.11
N ARG A 156 -25.00 2.99 -1.32
CA ARG A 156 -23.87 3.84 -1.73
C ARG A 156 -22.50 3.22 -1.43
N THR A 157 -22.45 2.04 -0.82
CA THR A 157 -21.21 1.46 -0.27
C THR A 157 -20.95 0.00 -0.68
N GLU A 158 -21.79 -0.58 -1.54
CA GLU A 158 -21.66 -1.97 -2.00
C GLU A 158 -20.27 -2.28 -2.57
N ALA A 159 -19.71 -1.35 -3.36
CA ALA A 159 -18.38 -1.49 -3.94
C ALA A 159 -17.27 -1.64 -2.87
N LEU A 160 -17.41 -0.97 -1.72
CA LEU A 160 -16.44 -1.05 -0.62
C LEU A 160 -16.51 -2.42 0.07
N TRP A 161 -17.72 -2.92 0.31
CA TRP A 161 -17.93 -4.26 0.87
C TRP A 161 -17.35 -5.36 -0.02
N ALA A 162 -17.58 -5.27 -1.34
CA ALA A 162 -16.99 -6.18 -2.31
C ALA A 162 -15.44 -6.15 -2.25
N TRP A 163 -14.84 -4.97 -2.09
CA TRP A 163 -13.39 -4.82 -1.92
C TRP A 163 -12.87 -5.43 -0.62
N MET A 164 -13.54 -5.19 0.52
CA MET A 164 -13.17 -5.82 1.79
C MET A 164 -13.21 -7.35 1.69
N GLY A 165 -14.23 -7.90 1.02
CA GLY A 165 -14.33 -9.33 0.75
C GLY A 165 -13.13 -9.85 -0.04
N ARG A 166 -12.81 -9.22 -1.17
CA ARG A 166 -11.65 -9.58 -2.01
C ARG A 166 -10.33 -9.54 -1.23
N LEU A 167 -10.07 -8.48 -0.47
CA LEU A 167 -8.84 -8.36 0.32
C LEU A 167 -8.75 -9.43 1.40
N SER A 168 -9.88 -9.77 2.04
CA SER A 168 -9.94 -10.83 3.04
C SER A 168 -9.66 -12.20 2.41
N THR A 169 -10.19 -12.48 1.21
CA THR A 169 -9.87 -13.70 0.47
C THR A 169 -8.38 -13.81 0.16
N VAL A 170 -7.75 -12.71 -0.31
CA VAL A 170 -6.31 -12.68 -0.59
C VAL A 170 -5.50 -12.94 0.69
N LEU A 171 -5.87 -12.31 1.80
CA LEU A 171 -5.21 -12.49 3.09
C LEU A 171 -5.29 -13.95 3.57
N LEU A 172 -6.46 -14.59 3.42
CA LEU A 172 -6.67 -15.98 3.79
C LEU A 172 -5.91 -16.95 2.88
N ILE A 173 -5.93 -16.73 1.56
CA ILE A 173 -5.15 -17.53 0.61
C ILE A 173 -3.67 -17.46 0.98
N TRP A 174 -3.14 -16.27 1.27
CA TRP A 174 -1.75 -16.13 1.67
C TRP A 174 -1.46 -16.75 3.03
N LEU A 175 -2.37 -16.63 4.02
CA LEU A 175 -2.24 -17.31 5.31
C LEU A 175 -2.02 -18.82 5.13
N VAL A 176 -2.82 -19.45 4.25
CA VAL A 176 -2.74 -20.88 3.95
C VAL A 176 -1.46 -21.21 3.17
N ALA A 177 -1.21 -20.51 2.07
CA ALA A 177 -0.09 -20.81 1.17
C ALA A 177 1.30 -20.44 1.73
N GLY A 178 1.37 -19.48 2.66
CA GLY A 178 2.61 -18.99 3.24
C GLY A 178 2.90 -19.60 4.62
N PRO A 179 2.52 -18.92 5.72
CA PRO A 179 2.90 -19.32 7.07
C PRO A 179 2.36 -20.70 7.48
N LEU A 180 1.11 -21.05 7.13
CA LEU A 180 0.56 -22.37 7.49
C LEU A 180 1.27 -23.50 6.74
N TRP A 181 1.36 -23.41 5.41
CA TRP A 181 2.05 -24.41 4.60
C TRP A 181 3.51 -24.61 5.04
N THR A 182 4.24 -23.52 5.28
CA THR A 182 5.64 -23.60 5.74
C THR A 182 5.75 -24.26 7.12
N THR A 183 4.88 -23.93 8.07
CA THR A 183 4.87 -24.55 9.40
C THR A 183 4.62 -26.06 9.34
N PHE A 184 3.68 -26.52 8.50
CA PHE A 184 3.40 -27.97 8.34
C PHE A 184 4.50 -28.71 7.58
N SER A 185 5.05 -28.12 6.52
CA SER A 185 6.10 -28.73 5.69
C SER A 185 7.44 -28.90 6.44
N THR A 186 7.80 -27.95 7.33
CA THR A 186 9.01 -28.06 8.16
C THR A 186 8.86 -29.14 9.22
N THR A 187 7.68 -29.27 9.84
CA THR A 187 7.38 -30.30 10.85
C THR A 187 7.43 -31.71 10.24
N SER A 188 6.91 -31.89 9.01
CA SER A 188 6.95 -33.16 8.30
C SER A 188 8.37 -33.68 8.06
N LYS A 189 9.34 -32.80 7.78
CA LYS A 189 10.75 -33.19 7.57
C LYS A 189 11.49 -33.57 8.85
N ALA A 190 11.06 -33.06 10.01
CA ALA A 190 11.70 -33.35 11.30
C ALA A 190 11.36 -34.76 11.83
N GLY A 191 10.21 -35.32 11.47
CA GLY A 191 9.78 -36.67 11.87
C GLY A 191 10.31 -37.82 11.01
N VAL A 192 11.11 -37.52 9.98
CA VAL A 192 11.68 -38.51 9.03
C VAL A 192 13.21 -38.70 9.26
N ARG A 193 13.79 -38.05 10.28
CA ARG A 193 15.21 -38.20 10.65
C ARG A 193 15.39 -39.03 11.91
#